data_AF-A0A2D5R4F5-F1
#
_entry.id   AF-A0A2D5R4F5-F1
#
_cell.length_a   1.000
_cell.length_b   1.000
_cell.length_c   1.000
_cell.angle_alpha   90.00
_cell.angle_beta   90.00
_cell.angle_gamma   90.00
#
_symmetry.space_group_name_H-M   'P 1'
#
loop_
_entity.id
_entity.type
_entity.pdbx_description
1 polymer ?
#
loop_
_entity_poly.entity_id
_entity_poly.type
_entity_poly.pdbx_seq_one_letter_code
_entity_poly.pdbx_strand_id
1 'polypeptide(L)'
;MTNLISEEESDALDAIQGHQEVPVARWHRLRRRILLRNTALIIILLVRATAMIALPEDYLKAAFPFLDDSVNLADITYTRLLIASFFLSIYLYAFFTNRYLRSASMLGVVVGVALFWSDAGQYLMSGWGSFTIQSSISFGMRILTVTLLVMNYLDVRR
;
A
#
# COMPACT_ATOMS: atom_id res chain seq x y z
N MET A 1 36.82 34.20 -10.56
CA MET A 1 35.35 34.31 -10.55
C MET A 1 34.68 33.02 -11.04
N THR A 2 35.25 32.28 -12.00
CA THR A 2 34.72 30.99 -12.48
C THR A 2 34.80 29.82 -11.48
N ASN A 3 35.83 29.74 -10.62
CA ASN A 3 35.93 28.69 -9.58
C ASN A 3 34.89 28.82 -8.47
N LEU A 4 34.49 30.05 -8.12
CA LEU A 4 33.51 30.30 -7.06
C LEU A 4 32.10 29.82 -7.48
N ILE A 5 31.77 29.95 -8.77
CA ILE A 5 30.49 29.48 -9.31
C ILE A 5 30.41 27.95 -9.27
N SER A 6 31.51 27.22 -9.54
CA SER A 6 31.49 25.76 -9.47
C SER A 6 31.44 25.22 -8.04
N GLU A 7 32.05 25.91 -7.08
CA GLU A 7 31.96 25.53 -5.65
C GLU A 7 30.54 25.77 -5.12
N GLU A 8 29.93 26.95 -5.34
CA GLU A 8 28.54 27.22 -4.96
C GLU A 8 27.54 26.27 -5.63
N GLU A 9 27.75 25.93 -6.91
CA GLU A 9 26.89 24.99 -7.62
C GLU A 9 27.06 23.56 -7.07
N SER A 10 28.27 23.17 -6.66
CA SER A 10 28.52 21.89 -6.00
C SER A 10 27.91 21.83 -4.61
N ASP A 11 28.01 22.89 -3.80
CA ASP A 11 27.43 22.97 -2.46
C ASP A 11 25.90 23.07 -2.52
N ALA A 12 25.34 23.74 -3.53
CA ALA A 12 23.89 23.76 -3.76
C ALA A 12 23.39 22.38 -4.18
N LEU A 13 24.12 21.67 -5.04
CA LEU A 13 23.82 20.29 -5.41
C LEU A 13 23.94 19.34 -4.21
N ASP A 14 24.93 19.54 -3.35
CA ASP A 14 25.15 18.73 -2.15
C ASP A 14 24.11 19.05 -1.06
N ALA A 15 23.66 20.31 -0.95
CA ALA A 15 22.55 20.71 -0.08
C ALA A 15 21.20 20.14 -0.57
N ILE A 16 21.00 20.07 -1.89
CA ILE A 16 19.84 19.40 -2.52
C ILE A 16 19.93 17.87 -2.34
N GLN A 17 21.12 17.29 -2.46
CA GLN A 17 21.37 15.85 -2.28
C GLN A 17 21.32 15.41 -0.81
N GLY A 18 21.74 16.25 0.14
CA GLY A 18 21.66 15.99 1.58
C GLY A 18 20.24 15.83 2.08
N HIS A 19 19.25 16.31 1.31
CA HIS A 19 17.83 16.09 1.54
C HIS A 19 17.25 14.85 0.83
N GLN A 20 18.01 14.17 -0.03
CA GLN A 20 17.59 12.96 -0.75
C GLN A 20 18.14 11.70 -0.07
N GLU A 21 17.24 10.81 0.35
CA GLU A 21 17.63 9.54 1.00
C GLU A 21 18.34 8.56 0.04
N VAL A 22 18.17 8.71 -1.29
CA VAL A 22 18.71 7.80 -2.30
C VAL A 22 19.40 8.58 -3.44
N PRO A 23 20.64 8.23 -3.81
CA PRO A 23 21.35 8.90 -4.91
C PRO A 23 20.62 8.75 -6.26
N VAL A 24 20.60 9.83 -7.04
CA VAL A 24 19.75 10.05 -8.24
C VAL A 24 19.86 8.93 -9.30
N ALA A 25 21.06 8.37 -9.47
CA ALA A 25 21.32 7.29 -10.43
C ALA A 25 20.72 5.92 -10.03
N ARG A 26 20.56 5.67 -8.72
CA ARG A 26 19.86 4.48 -8.21
C ARG A 26 18.35 4.74 -8.17
N TRP A 27 17.94 5.98 -7.89
CA TRP A 27 16.54 6.40 -7.84
C TRP A 27 15.77 6.11 -9.13
N HIS A 28 16.29 6.44 -10.31
CA HIS A 28 15.55 6.20 -11.57
C HIS A 28 15.18 4.73 -11.83
N ARG A 29 16.08 3.79 -11.51
CA ARG A 29 15.82 2.35 -11.67
C ARG A 29 14.85 1.82 -10.63
N LEU A 30 14.98 2.30 -9.38
CA LEU A 30 14.11 1.92 -8.28
C LEU A 30 12.69 2.48 -8.46
N ARG A 31 12.60 3.74 -8.90
CA ARG A 31 11.36 4.48 -9.18
C ARG A 31 10.44 3.70 -10.12
N ARG A 32 10.96 3.10 -11.19
CA ARG A 32 10.14 2.33 -12.15
C ARG A 32 9.55 1.05 -11.54
N ARG A 33 10.33 0.33 -10.73
CA ARG A 33 9.84 -0.91 -10.06
C ARG A 33 8.82 -0.60 -8.98
N ILE A 34 9.11 0.41 -8.15
CA ILE A 34 8.21 0.87 -7.10
C ILE A 34 6.91 1.40 -7.72
N LEU A 35 6.98 2.22 -8.77
CA LEU A 35 5.79 2.70 -9.49
C LEU A 35 4.93 1.54 -9.96
N LEU A 36 5.50 0.55 -10.65
CA LEU A 36 4.71 -0.55 -11.19
C LEU A 36 4.00 -1.36 -10.10
N ARG A 37 4.67 -1.61 -8.96
CA ARG A 37 4.06 -2.27 -7.80
C ARG A 37 3.01 -1.41 -7.12
N ASN A 38 3.25 -0.10 -7.02
CA ASN A 38 2.31 0.81 -6.40
C ASN A 38 1.06 1.03 -7.29
N THR A 39 1.24 1.06 -8.60
CA THR A 39 0.13 1.02 -9.56
C THR A 39 -0.68 -0.27 -9.42
N ALA A 40 -0.02 -1.43 -9.23
CA ALA A 40 -0.73 -2.68 -8.96
C ALA A 40 -1.54 -2.61 -7.65
N LEU A 41 -0.99 -2.02 -6.57
CA LEU A 41 -1.72 -1.79 -5.32
C LEU A 41 -2.94 -0.89 -5.51
N ILE A 42 -2.80 0.22 -6.26
CA ILE A 42 -3.90 1.13 -6.59
C ILE A 42 -4.98 0.39 -7.40
N ILE A 43 -4.58 -0.40 -8.41
CA ILE A 43 -5.53 -1.19 -9.21
C ILE A 43 -6.30 -2.19 -8.33
N ILE A 44 -5.61 -2.90 -7.41
CA ILE A 44 -6.28 -3.82 -6.49
C ILE A 44 -7.27 -3.06 -5.59
N LEU A 45 -6.89 -1.90 -5.05
CA LEU A 45 -7.79 -1.07 -4.24
C LEU A 45 -9.00 -0.58 -5.02
N LEU A 46 -8.81 -0.16 -6.28
CA LEU A 46 -9.89 0.26 -7.16
C LEU A 46 -10.82 -0.89 -7.51
N VAL A 47 -10.29 -2.07 -7.83
CA VAL A 47 -11.11 -3.27 -8.07
C VAL A 47 -11.96 -3.59 -6.82
N ARG A 48 -11.38 -3.48 -5.62
CA ARG A 48 -12.13 -3.67 -4.36
C ARG A 48 -13.20 -2.61 -4.14
N ALA A 49 -12.91 -1.34 -4.43
CA ALA A 49 -13.87 -0.25 -4.32
C ALA A 49 -15.02 -0.41 -5.33
N THR A 50 -14.72 -0.74 -6.58
CA THR A 50 -15.72 -0.98 -7.62
C THR A 50 -16.58 -2.20 -7.30
N ALA A 51 -15.99 -3.28 -6.81
CA ALA A 51 -16.75 -4.46 -6.37
C ALA A 51 -17.74 -4.10 -5.24
N MET A 52 -17.35 -3.20 -4.33
CA MET A 52 -18.21 -2.71 -3.25
C MET A 52 -19.36 -1.84 -3.75
N ILE A 53 -19.14 -0.99 -4.77
CA ILE A 53 -20.18 -0.12 -5.33
C ILE A 53 -21.14 -0.91 -6.22
N ALA A 54 -20.62 -1.83 -7.04
CA ALA A 54 -21.40 -2.56 -8.04
C ALA A 54 -22.19 -3.73 -7.43
N LEU A 55 -21.61 -4.44 -6.45
CA LEU A 55 -22.17 -5.64 -5.85
C LEU A 55 -21.95 -5.64 -4.33
N PRO A 56 -22.56 -4.69 -3.59
CA PRO A 56 -22.30 -4.50 -2.16
C PRO A 56 -22.61 -5.77 -1.35
N GLU A 57 -23.74 -6.43 -1.59
CA GLU A 57 -24.12 -7.61 -0.81
C GLU A 57 -23.21 -8.81 -1.06
N ASP A 58 -22.91 -9.12 -2.33
CA ASP A 58 -22.04 -10.25 -2.68
C ASP A 58 -20.60 -10.00 -2.23
N TYR A 59 -20.12 -8.76 -2.36
CA TYR A 59 -18.80 -8.38 -1.88
C TYR A 59 -18.70 -8.45 -0.36
N LEU A 60 -19.71 -7.94 0.37
CA LEU A 60 -19.72 -7.97 1.83
C LEU A 60 -19.82 -9.40 2.37
N LYS A 61 -20.69 -10.24 1.78
CA LYS A 61 -20.80 -11.67 2.10
C LYS A 61 -19.52 -12.43 1.79
N ALA A 62 -18.82 -12.11 0.70
CA ALA A 62 -17.53 -12.73 0.38
C ALA A 62 -16.35 -12.19 1.22
N ALA A 63 -16.40 -10.91 1.60
CA ALA A 63 -15.38 -10.25 2.37
C ALA A 63 -15.46 -10.58 3.87
N PHE A 64 -16.67 -10.86 4.36
CA PHE A 64 -17.00 -11.16 5.75
C PHE A 64 -18.14 -12.19 5.83
N PRO A 65 -17.91 -13.46 5.43
CA PRO A 65 -18.94 -14.51 5.43
C PRO A 65 -19.47 -14.89 6.82
N PHE A 66 -18.97 -14.26 7.88
CA PHE A 66 -19.14 -14.63 9.29
C PHE A 66 -19.79 -13.52 10.15
N LEU A 67 -20.10 -12.36 9.58
CA LEU A 67 -20.80 -11.29 10.30
C LEU A 67 -22.31 -11.40 10.05
N ASP A 68 -23.11 -11.35 11.12
CA ASP A 68 -24.58 -11.31 11.06
C ASP A 68 -25.07 -10.07 10.31
N ASP A 69 -26.23 -10.18 9.63
CA ASP A 69 -26.91 -9.10 8.89
C ASP A 69 -27.26 -7.86 9.76
N SER A 70 -27.08 -7.95 11.08
CA SER A 70 -27.31 -6.87 12.05
C SER A 70 -26.19 -5.83 12.10
N VAL A 71 -25.00 -6.15 11.60
CA VAL A 71 -23.84 -5.24 11.61
C VAL A 71 -23.80 -4.49 10.28
N ASN A 72 -23.61 -3.17 10.31
CA ASN A 72 -23.50 -2.38 9.09
C ASN A 72 -22.13 -2.63 8.39
N LEU A 73 -22.01 -3.75 7.69
CA LEU A 73 -20.74 -4.21 7.09
C LEU A 73 -20.18 -3.21 6.07
N ALA A 74 -21.06 -2.42 5.44
CA ALA A 74 -20.68 -1.34 4.54
C ALA A 74 -19.79 -0.31 5.26
N ASP A 75 -20.18 0.14 6.46
CA ASP A 75 -19.46 1.18 7.20
C ASP A 75 -18.05 0.73 7.62
N ILE A 76 -17.91 -0.52 8.07
CA ILE A 76 -16.62 -1.12 8.45
C ILE A 76 -15.68 -1.21 7.24
N THR A 77 -16.24 -1.58 6.09
CA THR A 77 -15.49 -1.72 4.86
C THR A 77 -15.07 -0.34 4.30
N TYR A 78 -15.97 0.64 4.35
CA TYR A 78 -15.69 2.03 3.94
C TYR A 78 -14.61 2.67 4.80
N THR A 79 -14.70 2.55 6.13
CA THR A 79 -13.66 3.08 7.04
C THR A 79 -12.30 2.46 6.76
N ARG A 80 -12.23 1.16 6.48
CA ARG A 80 -10.97 0.49 6.11
C ARG A 80 -10.40 0.95 4.76
N LEU A 81 -11.26 1.13 3.75
CA LEU A 81 -10.86 1.71 2.46
C LEU A 81 -10.34 3.13 2.62
N LEU A 82 -10.98 3.95 3.47
CA LEU A 82 -10.54 5.30 3.78
C LEU A 82 -9.16 5.31 4.47
N ILE A 83 -8.96 4.44 5.47
CA ILE A 83 -7.67 4.30 6.15
C ILE A 83 -6.58 3.89 5.14
N ALA A 84 -6.85 2.88 4.30
CA ALA A 84 -5.91 2.43 3.27
C ALA A 84 -5.58 3.54 2.27
N SER A 85 -6.58 4.30 1.81
CA SER A 85 -6.41 5.43 0.90
C SER A 85 -5.59 6.58 1.52
N PHE A 86 -5.82 6.87 2.81
CA PHE A 86 -5.07 7.89 3.55
C PHE A 86 -3.58 7.54 3.62
N PHE A 87 -3.25 6.31 4.03
CA PHE A 87 -1.85 5.87 4.10
C PHE A 87 -1.20 5.74 2.72
N LEU A 88 -1.95 5.32 1.69
CA LEU A 88 -1.47 5.31 0.31
C LEU A 88 -1.13 6.73 -0.17
N SER A 89 -1.92 7.73 0.21
CA SER A 89 -1.67 9.13 -0.15
C SER A 89 -0.39 9.67 0.51
N ILE A 90 -0.17 9.36 1.80
CA ILE A 90 1.08 9.67 2.51
C ILE A 90 2.27 9.00 1.80
N TYR A 91 2.12 7.73 1.42
CA TYR A 91 3.15 6.99 0.72
C TYR A 91 3.49 7.59 -0.65
N LEU A 92 2.47 7.96 -1.43
CA LEU A 92 2.64 8.62 -2.73
C LEU A 92 3.33 9.97 -2.57
N TYR A 93 2.96 10.76 -1.56
CA TYR A 93 3.62 12.04 -1.28
C TYR A 93 5.11 11.85 -0.96
N ALA A 94 5.46 10.89 -0.09
CA ALA A 94 6.84 10.54 0.22
C ALA A 94 7.61 10.08 -1.03
N PHE A 95 6.93 9.32 -1.90
CA PHE A 95 7.49 8.84 -3.16
C PHE A 95 7.77 9.97 -4.16
N PHE A 96 6.85 10.92 -4.35
CA PHE A 96 7.06 12.06 -5.25
C PHE A 96 8.15 13.00 -4.76
N THR A 97 8.26 13.16 -3.44
CA THR A 97 9.23 14.06 -2.81
C THR A 97 10.61 13.42 -2.64
N ASN A 98 10.75 12.11 -2.91
CA ASN A 98 11.97 11.32 -2.68
C ASN A 98 12.53 11.48 -1.24
N ARG A 99 11.62 11.70 -0.28
CA ARG A 99 11.94 12.03 1.11
C ARG A 99 11.12 11.13 2.04
N TYR A 100 11.76 10.59 3.07
CA TYR A 100 11.13 9.65 4.01
C TYR A 100 10.59 8.37 3.37
N LEU A 101 11.14 7.95 2.23
CA LEU A 101 10.71 6.75 1.52
C LEU A 101 10.83 5.50 2.38
N ARG A 102 11.90 5.42 3.16
CA ARG A 102 12.13 4.29 4.06
C ARG A 102 11.04 4.20 5.14
N SER A 103 10.75 5.32 5.78
CA SER A 103 9.73 5.43 6.82
C SER A 103 8.32 5.19 6.26
N ALA A 104 8.00 5.78 5.10
CA ALA A 104 6.71 5.60 4.45
C ALA A 104 6.48 4.15 3.99
N SER A 105 7.52 3.49 3.47
CA SER A 105 7.43 2.07 3.07
C SER A 105 7.24 1.16 4.29
N MET A 106 7.96 1.42 5.38
CA MET A 106 7.77 0.69 6.64
C MET A 106 6.35 0.86 7.17
N LEU A 107 5.83 2.08 7.15
CA LEU A 107 4.49 2.40 7.59
C LEU A 107 3.44 1.68 6.73
N GLY A 108 3.61 1.67 5.40
CA GLY A 108 2.77 0.92 4.48
C GLY A 108 2.72 -0.58 4.80
N VAL A 109 3.87 -1.20 5.11
CA VAL A 109 3.92 -2.61 5.54
C VAL A 109 3.19 -2.82 6.85
N VAL A 110 3.44 -2.00 7.87
CA VAL A 110 2.80 -2.13 9.19
C VAL A 110 1.28 -2.04 9.06
N VAL A 111 0.77 -1.04 8.33
CA VAL A 111 -0.66 -0.86 8.09
C VAL A 111 -1.22 -2.04 7.28
N GLY A 112 -0.55 -2.45 6.21
CA GLY A 112 -0.99 -3.57 5.37
C GLY A 112 -1.07 -4.89 6.14
N VAL A 113 -0.06 -5.18 6.97
CA VAL A 113 -0.03 -6.38 7.82
C VAL A 113 -1.09 -6.31 8.91
N ALA A 114 -1.29 -5.14 9.55
CA ALA A 114 -2.33 -4.97 10.58
C ALA A 114 -3.74 -5.19 10.00
N LEU A 115 -4.03 -4.60 8.83
CA LEU A 115 -5.30 -4.79 8.12
C LEU A 115 -5.48 -6.26 7.70
N PHE A 116 -4.42 -6.91 7.21
CA PHE A 116 -4.47 -8.33 6.86
C PHE A 116 -4.72 -9.22 8.07
N TRP A 117 -4.04 -8.98 9.19
CA TRP A 117 -4.18 -9.79 10.39
C TRP A 117 -5.58 -9.68 10.99
N SER A 118 -6.17 -8.48 10.99
CA SER A 118 -7.57 -8.27 11.39
C SER A 118 -8.56 -9.13 10.61
N ASP A 119 -8.23 -9.50 9.37
CA ASP A 119 -9.07 -10.30 8.49
C ASP A 119 -8.75 -11.79 8.58
N ALA A 120 -7.46 -12.14 8.59
CA ALA A 120 -6.99 -13.52 8.68
C ALA A 120 -7.44 -14.20 9.98
N GLY A 121 -7.47 -13.48 11.11
CA GLY A 121 -7.97 -14.01 12.37
C GLY A 121 -9.43 -14.49 12.29
N GLN A 122 -10.25 -13.77 11.52
CA GLN A 122 -11.67 -14.12 11.35
C GLN A 122 -11.84 -15.33 10.42
N TYR A 123 -11.09 -15.38 9.31
CA TYR A 123 -11.08 -16.53 8.40
C TYR A 123 -10.59 -17.83 9.08
N LEU A 124 -9.63 -17.73 9.98
CA LEU A 124 -9.11 -18.88 10.74
C LEU A 124 -10.09 -19.36 11.82
N MET A 125 -10.88 -18.46 12.44
CA MET A 125 -11.87 -18.81 13.46
C MET A 125 -13.15 -19.44 12.88
N SER A 126 -13.58 -19.04 11.68
CA SER A 126 -14.81 -19.56 11.05
C SER A 126 -14.70 -20.98 10.47
N GLY A 127 -13.50 -21.55 10.43
CA GLY A 127 -13.24 -22.86 9.86
C GLY A 127 -13.28 -22.92 8.33
N TRP A 128 -12.64 -23.94 7.75
CA TRP A 128 -12.46 -24.10 6.30
C TRP A 128 -13.77 -24.42 5.53
N GLY A 129 -14.84 -24.80 6.24
CA GLY A 129 -16.12 -25.20 5.62
C GLY A 129 -16.92 -24.05 4.99
N SER A 130 -16.66 -22.80 5.41
CA SER A 130 -17.36 -21.61 4.94
C SER A 130 -16.62 -20.86 3.82
N PHE A 131 -15.53 -21.45 3.31
CA PHE A 131 -14.68 -20.84 2.30
C PHE A 131 -15.30 -21.01 0.90
N THR A 132 -15.96 -19.97 0.42
CA THR A 132 -16.46 -19.92 -0.97
C THR A 132 -15.32 -19.56 -1.94
N ILE A 133 -15.53 -19.80 -3.24
CA ILE A 133 -14.59 -19.38 -4.28
C ILE A 133 -14.36 -17.86 -4.20
N GLN A 134 -15.42 -17.09 -3.95
CA GLN A 134 -15.36 -15.64 -3.87
C GLN A 134 -14.59 -15.15 -2.63
N SER A 135 -14.77 -15.79 -1.47
CA SER A 135 -13.96 -15.48 -0.27
C SER A 135 -12.49 -15.86 -0.47
N SER A 136 -12.20 -16.93 -1.21
CA SER A 136 -10.84 -17.34 -1.58
C SER A 136 -10.13 -16.30 -2.46
N ILE A 137 -10.82 -15.78 -3.48
CA ILE A 137 -10.28 -14.73 -4.36
C ILE A 137 -10.04 -13.44 -3.55
N SER A 138 -11.00 -13.04 -2.71
CA SER A 138 -10.88 -11.89 -1.81
C SER A 138 -9.68 -12.03 -0.86
N PHE A 139 -9.51 -13.21 -0.25
CA PHE A 139 -8.38 -13.51 0.63
C PHE A 139 -7.04 -13.50 -0.12
N GLY A 140 -6.98 -14.10 -1.31
CA GLY A 140 -5.80 -14.11 -2.17
C GLY A 140 -5.35 -12.71 -2.60
N MET A 141 -6.29 -11.82 -2.94
CA MET A 141 -5.99 -10.41 -3.23
C MET A 141 -5.38 -9.68 -2.01
N ARG A 142 -5.83 -10.01 -0.80
CA ARG A 142 -5.26 -9.43 0.44
C ARG A 142 -3.84 -9.93 0.69
N ILE A 143 -3.56 -11.23 0.51
CA ILE A 143 -2.20 -11.78 0.58
C ILE A 143 -1.29 -11.10 -0.45
N LEU A 144 -1.77 -10.93 -1.68
CA LEU A 144 -1.04 -10.28 -2.76
C LEU A 144 -0.69 -8.83 -2.39
N THR A 145 -1.64 -8.10 -1.80
CA THR A 145 -1.45 -6.71 -1.32
C THR A 145 -0.32 -6.62 -0.30
N VAL A 146 -0.33 -7.50 0.73
CA VAL A 146 0.74 -7.53 1.75
C VAL A 146 2.09 -7.88 1.12
N THR A 147 2.10 -8.87 0.23
CA THR A 147 3.33 -9.30 -0.45
C THR A 147 3.94 -8.16 -1.26
N LEU A 148 3.13 -7.42 -2.01
CA LEU A 148 3.56 -6.25 -2.76
C LEU A 148 4.10 -5.14 -1.86
N LEU A 149 3.47 -4.87 -0.71
CA LEU A 149 3.95 -3.89 0.27
C LEU A 149 5.31 -4.30 0.87
N VAL A 150 5.47 -5.56 1.25
CA VAL A 150 6.73 -6.09 1.77
C VAL A 150 7.84 -6.02 0.72
N MET A 151 7.54 -6.40 -0.53
CA MET A 151 8.50 -6.28 -1.64
C MET A 151 8.90 -4.82 -1.87
N ASN A 152 7.96 -3.88 -1.73
CA ASN A 152 8.23 -2.45 -1.87
C ASN A 152 9.19 -1.96 -0.76
N TYR A 153 8.93 -2.35 0.50
CA TYR A 153 9.83 -2.05 1.62
C TYR A 153 11.23 -2.65 1.45
N LEU A 154 11.34 -3.90 1.00
CA LEU A 154 12.63 -4.56 0.78
C LEU A 154 13.46 -3.87 -0.31
N ASP A 155 12.82 -3.41 -1.39
CA ASP A 155 13.49 -2.69 -2.47
C ASP A 155 13.96 -1.29 -2.02
N VAL A 156 13.20 -0.61 -1.15
CA VAL A 156 13.59 0.69 -0.59
C VAL A 156 14.75 0.55 0.42
N ARG A 157 14.87 -0.60 1.08
CA ARG A 157 15.94 -0.86 2.07
C ARG A 157 17.27 -1.32 1.45
N ARG A 158 17.26 -1.92 0.25
CA ARG A 158 18.45 -2.46 -0.44
C ARG A 158 19.24 -1.41 -1.22
#